data_AF-A0A7Z9YYG3-F1
#
_entry.id   AF-A0A7Z9YYG3-F1
#
_cell.length_a   1.000
_cell.length_b   1.000
_cell.length_c   1.000
_cell.angle_alpha   90.00
_cell.angle_beta   90.00
_cell.angle_gamma   90.00
#
_symmetry.space_group_name_H-M   'P 1'
#
loop_
_entity.id
_entity.type
_entity.pdbx_description
1 polymer ?
#
loop_
_entity_poly.entity_id
_entity_poly.type
_entity_poly.pdbx_seq_one_letter_code
_entity_poly.pdbx_strand_id
1 'polypeptide(L)'
;MEELSKAQRARIAIHTFKTIADALILRGYYKPSGKSGEKLSESLQLFSPEIYGSMTDPRIVELKGLEYVLDRMPRGIEKCNRIILTADEDFHDTSFEKITPLKRRRHSYIVSDKEICFVITRGLTEIYDILTQLTFLNIESQKVKGQICSKEGGTCAEWHELEASAQRKKKLDGSDLDQAIWNLSIILG
;
A
#
# COMPACT_ATOMS: atom_id res chain seq x y z
N MET A 1 4.71 34.50 -12.99
CA MET A 1 5.44 33.29 -12.54
C MET A 1 5.16 32.24 -13.59
N GLU A 2 6.18 31.81 -14.34
CA GLU A 2 6.02 30.90 -15.48
C GLU A 2 5.53 29.52 -14.98
N GLU A 3 4.44 29.00 -15.54
CA GLU A 3 3.88 27.71 -15.13
C GLU A 3 4.79 26.57 -15.60
N LEU A 4 5.17 25.69 -14.67
CA LEU A 4 5.97 24.50 -14.98
C LEU A 4 5.19 23.56 -15.91
N SER A 5 5.84 23.07 -16.96
CA SER A 5 5.29 22.01 -17.81
C SER A 5 5.01 20.72 -17.02
N LYS A 6 4.10 19.87 -17.51
CA LYS A 6 3.79 18.56 -16.90
C LYS A 6 5.06 17.71 -16.70
N ALA A 7 5.96 17.72 -17.67
CA ALA A 7 7.22 16.97 -17.60
C ALA A 7 8.18 17.52 -16.52
N GLN A 8 8.25 18.84 -16.35
CA GLN A 8 9.03 19.45 -15.28
C GLN A 8 8.46 19.09 -13.89
N ARG A 9 7.14 19.16 -13.72
CA ARG A 9 6.48 18.77 -12.47
C ARG A 9 6.73 17.31 -12.11
N ALA A 10 6.62 16.40 -13.07
CA ALA A 10 6.90 14.98 -12.86
C ALA A 10 8.36 14.74 -12.46
N ARG A 11 9.33 15.41 -13.10
CA ARG A 11 10.76 15.30 -12.72
C ARG A 11 11.03 15.77 -11.30
N ILE A 12 10.44 16.91 -10.92
CA ILE A 12 10.54 17.43 -9.54
C ILE A 12 9.95 16.41 -8.57
N ALA A 13 8.77 15.87 -8.86
CA ALA A 13 8.11 14.87 -8.02
C ALA A 13 8.95 13.60 -7.82
N ILE A 14 9.57 13.08 -8.90
CA ILE A 14 10.47 11.92 -8.83
C ILE A 14 11.68 12.25 -7.94
N HIS A 15 12.27 13.44 -8.11
CA HIS A 15 13.40 13.86 -7.29
C HIS A 15 13.01 14.00 -5.81
N THR A 16 11.86 14.62 -5.53
CA THR A 16 11.32 14.75 -4.16
C THR A 16 11.07 13.39 -3.53
N PHE A 17 10.45 12.46 -4.27
CA PHE A 17 10.23 11.09 -3.81
C PHE A 17 11.55 10.41 -3.43
N LYS A 18 12.55 10.50 -4.32
CA LYS A 18 13.88 9.94 -4.08
C LYS A 18 14.55 10.54 -2.85
N THR A 19 14.55 11.87 -2.71
CA THR A 19 15.13 12.56 -1.55
C THR A 19 14.49 12.12 -0.22
N ILE A 20 13.16 11.97 -0.20
CA ILE A 20 12.45 11.48 1.00
C ILE A 20 12.82 10.03 1.27
N ALA A 21 12.85 9.19 0.23
CA ALA A 21 13.25 7.79 0.36
C ALA A 21 14.68 7.65 0.93
N ASP A 22 15.63 8.44 0.43
CA ASP A 22 17.02 8.46 0.93
C ASP A 22 17.08 8.84 2.42
N ALA A 23 16.27 9.82 2.85
CA ALA A 23 16.17 10.17 4.27
C ALA A 23 15.56 9.04 5.13
N LEU A 24 14.58 8.30 4.60
CA LEU A 24 13.99 7.13 5.28
C LEU A 24 14.97 5.97 5.39
N ILE A 25 15.83 5.78 4.38
CA ILE A 25 16.90 4.79 4.39
C ILE A 25 17.86 5.07 5.55
N LEU A 26 18.32 6.32 5.69
CA LEU A 26 19.19 6.72 6.81
C LEU A 26 18.53 6.53 8.18
N ARG A 27 17.19 6.62 8.24
CA ARG A 27 16.41 6.42 9.46
C ARG A 27 16.19 4.94 9.81
N GLY A 28 16.28 4.03 8.84
CA GLY A 28 16.09 2.59 9.03
C GLY A 28 14.63 2.13 9.21
N TYR A 29 13.65 3.04 9.18
CA TYR A 29 12.23 2.67 9.21
C TYR A 29 11.32 3.66 8.50
N TYR A 30 10.15 3.16 8.10
CA TYR A 30 9.10 3.90 7.41
C TYR A 30 7.74 3.73 8.09
N LYS A 31 6.98 4.83 8.16
CA LYS A 31 5.60 4.89 8.66
C LYS A 31 4.70 5.50 7.58
N PRO A 32 3.83 4.72 6.91
CA PRO A 32 3.03 5.19 5.77
C PRO A 32 2.12 6.38 6.11
N SER A 33 1.46 6.36 7.27
CA SER A 33 0.57 7.44 7.70
C SER A 33 1.27 8.58 8.44
N GLY A 34 2.60 8.71 8.30
CA GLY A 34 3.37 9.83 8.84
C GLY A 34 3.64 10.92 7.80
N LYS A 35 4.15 12.07 8.23
CA LYS A 35 4.48 13.22 7.34
C LYS A 35 5.31 12.84 6.11
N SER A 36 6.32 11.98 6.28
CA SER A 36 7.14 11.50 5.16
C SER A 36 6.33 10.64 4.18
N GLY A 37 5.42 9.80 4.69
CA GLY A 37 4.55 8.97 3.84
C GLY A 37 3.48 9.76 3.11
N GLU A 38 2.94 10.82 3.72
CA GLU A 38 2.08 11.81 3.05
C GLU A 38 2.83 12.46 1.88
N LYS A 39 4.06 12.93 2.09
CA LYS A 39 4.87 13.54 1.03
C LYS A 39 5.31 12.57 -0.06
N LEU A 40 5.56 11.30 0.27
CA LEU A 40 5.74 10.26 -0.74
C LEU A 40 4.47 10.05 -1.56
N SER A 41 3.30 10.05 -0.91
CA SER A 41 2.00 9.85 -1.58
C SER A 41 1.67 11.00 -2.53
N GLU A 42 1.90 12.25 -2.11
CA GLU A 42 1.78 13.44 -2.97
C GLU A 42 2.71 13.34 -4.19
N SER A 43 3.98 12.98 -3.95
CA SER A 43 4.98 12.86 -5.03
C SER A 43 4.60 11.77 -6.02
N LEU A 44 4.21 10.59 -5.53
CA LEU A 44 3.83 9.44 -6.36
C LEU A 44 2.61 9.75 -7.24
N GLN A 45 1.59 10.41 -6.68
CA GLN A 45 0.43 10.88 -7.46
C GLN A 45 0.81 11.93 -8.51
N LEU A 46 1.79 12.80 -8.22
CA LEU A 46 2.19 13.86 -9.14
C LEU A 46 2.94 13.33 -10.38
N PHE A 47 3.82 12.33 -10.23
CA PHE A 47 4.46 11.70 -11.40
C PHE A 47 3.67 10.53 -11.99
N SER A 48 2.66 10.00 -11.28
CA SER A 48 1.64 9.06 -11.76
C SER A 48 2.17 7.98 -12.72
N PRO A 49 2.92 6.99 -12.22
CA PRO A 49 3.41 5.89 -13.05
C PRO A 49 2.28 5.20 -13.82
N GLU A 50 2.52 4.90 -15.09
CA GLU A 50 1.53 4.26 -15.96
C GLU A 50 1.03 2.92 -15.41
N ILE A 51 1.88 2.18 -14.70
CA ILE A 51 1.53 0.90 -14.06
C ILE A 51 0.46 1.01 -12.97
N TYR A 52 0.19 2.22 -12.48
CA TYR A 52 -0.79 2.49 -11.42
C TYR A 52 -2.03 3.22 -11.95
N GLY A 53 -2.28 3.20 -13.26
CA GLY A 53 -3.59 3.50 -13.89
C GLY A 53 -4.41 4.60 -13.20
N SER A 54 -5.50 4.21 -12.53
CA SER A 54 -6.46 5.12 -11.86
C SER A 54 -6.02 5.59 -10.46
N MET A 55 -4.76 5.42 -10.05
CA MET A 55 -4.27 5.81 -8.73
C MET A 55 -4.56 7.28 -8.39
N THR A 56 -4.53 8.19 -9.37
CA THR A 56 -4.82 9.61 -9.14
C THR A 56 -6.31 9.93 -9.08
N ASP A 57 -7.19 9.00 -9.45
CA ASP A 57 -8.63 9.17 -9.30
C ASP A 57 -9.03 8.82 -7.85
N PRO A 58 -9.55 9.78 -7.06
CA PRO A 58 -9.93 9.53 -5.67
C PRO A 58 -11.17 8.65 -5.54
N ARG A 59 -11.95 8.44 -6.61
CA ARG A 59 -13.20 7.69 -6.60
C ARG A 59 -13.03 6.24 -7.03
N ILE A 60 -11.98 5.91 -7.77
CA ILE A 60 -11.77 4.57 -8.33
C ILE A 60 -10.54 3.93 -7.70
N VAL A 61 -10.71 2.74 -7.15
CA VAL A 61 -9.63 1.91 -6.62
C VAL A 61 -8.94 1.18 -7.77
N GLU A 62 -7.60 1.27 -7.83
CA GLU A 62 -6.81 0.65 -8.90
C GLU A 62 -6.56 -0.84 -8.62
N LEU A 63 -7.49 -1.69 -9.04
CA LEU A 63 -7.45 -3.13 -8.76
C LEU A 63 -6.28 -3.87 -9.40
N LYS A 64 -5.87 -3.51 -10.62
CA LYS A 64 -4.72 -4.17 -11.28
C LYS A 64 -3.41 -3.80 -10.58
N GLY A 65 -3.30 -2.54 -10.13
CA GLY A 65 -2.20 -2.10 -9.30
C GLY A 65 -2.16 -2.84 -7.95
N LEU A 66 -3.31 -3.03 -7.29
CA LEU A 66 -3.41 -3.80 -6.05
C LEU A 66 -2.98 -5.25 -6.26
N GLU A 67 -3.47 -5.93 -7.30
CA GLU A 67 -3.05 -7.29 -7.66
C GLU A 67 -1.53 -7.36 -7.86
N TYR A 68 -0.97 -6.43 -8.63
CA TYR A 68 0.47 -6.35 -8.90
C TYR A 68 1.30 -6.19 -7.62
N VAL A 69 0.84 -5.36 -6.66
CA VAL A 69 1.55 -5.15 -5.40
C VAL A 69 1.40 -6.34 -4.46
N LEU A 70 0.19 -6.90 -4.32
CA LEU A 70 -0.07 -8.06 -3.46
C LEU A 70 0.77 -9.28 -3.86
N ASP A 71 1.04 -9.47 -5.16
CA ASP A 71 1.93 -10.52 -5.65
C ASP A 71 3.42 -10.35 -5.26
N ARG A 72 3.83 -9.11 -4.92
CA ARG A 72 5.23 -8.71 -4.72
C ARG A 72 5.56 -8.34 -3.27
N MET A 73 4.54 -8.23 -2.43
CA MET A 73 4.66 -7.89 -1.03
C MET A 73 4.38 -9.09 -0.14
N PRO A 74 5.00 -9.16 1.05
CA PRO A 74 4.73 -10.23 2.01
C PRO A 74 3.29 -10.13 2.51
N ARG A 75 2.65 -11.30 2.69
CA ARG A 75 1.32 -11.39 3.28
C ARG A 75 1.32 -10.78 4.68
N GLY A 76 0.26 -10.06 5.04
CA GLY A 76 0.16 -9.38 6.34
C GLY A 76 0.62 -7.93 6.31
N ILE A 77 1.26 -7.48 5.21
CA ILE A 77 1.69 -6.09 5.06
C ILE A 77 0.55 -5.09 5.24
N GLU A 78 -0.67 -5.46 4.86
CA GLU A 78 -1.87 -4.65 4.97
C GLU A 78 -2.26 -4.29 6.41
N LYS A 79 -1.72 -5.02 7.40
CA LYS A 79 -1.94 -4.79 8.84
C LYS A 79 -0.82 -3.96 9.48
N CYS A 80 0.32 -3.83 8.80
CA CYS A 80 1.50 -3.20 9.34
C CYS A 80 1.47 -1.68 9.18
N ASN A 81 1.86 -0.96 10.22
CA ASN A 81 1.97 0.50 10.20
C ASN A 81 3.41 0.99 10.40
N ARG A 82 4.34 0.08 10.69
CA ARG A 82 5.77 0.36 10.78
C ARG A 82 6.55 -0.68 10.01
N ILE A 83 7.36 -0.21 9.08
CA ILE A 83 8.18 -1.02 8.19
C ILE A 83 9.63 -0.78 8.54
N ILE A 84 10.36 -1.85 8.84
CA ILE A 84 11.78 -1.83 9.19
C ILE A 84 12.56 -2.34 7.99
N LEU A 85 13.67 -1.67 7.65
CA LEU A 85 14.56 -2.06 6.56
C LEU A 85 15.91 -2.44 7.18
N THR A 86 16.39 -3.64 6.89
CA THR A 86 17.52 -4.26 7.62
C THR A 86 18.42 -5.06 6.67
N ALA A 87 19.60 -5.46 7.12
CA ALA A 87 20.46 -6.40 6.42
C ALA A 87 20.22 -7.86 6.87
N ASP A 88 20.62 -8.84 6.06
CA ASP A 88 20.32 -10.27 6.32
C ASP A 88 21.00 -10.83 7.59
N GLU A 89 22.11 -10.20 7.99
CA GLU A 89 22.88 -10.58 9.18
C GLU A 89 22.08 -10.41 10.49
N ASP A 90 21.03 -9.59 10.48
CA ASP A 90 20.28 -9.23 11.68
C ASP A 90 19.27 -10.31 12.15
N PHE A 91 19.01 -11.37 11.35
CA PHE A 91 17.91 -12.32 11.59
C PHE A 91 18.31 -13.79 11.71
N HIS A 92 19.60 -14.13 11.62
CA HIS A 92 20.08 -15.52 11.61
C HIS A 92 19.70 -16.34 12.86
N ASP A 93 19.50 -15.70 14.01
CA ASP A 93 19.16 -16.35 15.30
C ASP A 93 17.78 -15.97 15.84
N THR A 94 16.89 -15.42 15.00
CA THR A 94 15.56 -14.97 15.47
C THR A 94 14.48 -16.05 15.27
N SER A 95 13.50 -16.10 16.18
CA SER A 95 12.32 -16.98 16.05
C SER A 95 11.19 -16.37 15.22
N PHE A 96 11.44 -15.26 14.51
CA PHE A 96 10.41 -14.55 13.75
C PHE A 96 10.01 -15.34 12.49
N GLU A 97 8.72 -15.28 12.13
CA GLU A 97 8.21 -15.98 10.97
C GLU A 97 8.77 -15.36 9.68
N LYS A 98 9.49 -16.17 8.90
CA LYS A 98 10.02 -15.79 7.59
C LYS A 98 8.94 -15.90 6.53
N ILE A 99 8.63 -14.80 5.87
CA ILE A 99 7.66 -14.71 4.78
C ILE A 99 8.38 -14.36 3.49
N THR A 100 8.00 -15.05 2.41
CA THR A 100 8.50 -14.77 1.06
C THR A 100 7.32 -14.49 0.12
N PRO A 101 7.29 -13.34 -0.59
CA PRO A 101 6.26 -13.04 -1.57
C PRO A 101 6.26 -14.02 -2.75
N LEU A 102 5.13 -14.11 -3.45
CA LEU A 102 4.91 -15.07 -4.55
C LEU A 102 5.82 -14.83 -5.75
N LYS A 103 5.92 -13.57 -6.23
CA LYS A 103 6.65 -13.24 -7.47
C LYS A 103 8.01 -12.58 -7.24
N ARG A 104 8.32 -12.11 -6.03
CA ARG A 104 9.59 -11.47 -5.65
C ARG A 104 10.10 -12.12 -4.37
N ARG A 105 11.20 -12.86 -4.45
CA ARG A 105 11.85 -13.51 -3.30
C ARG A 105 12.54 -12.48 -2.38
N ARG A 106 11.76 -11.62 -1.76
CA ARG A 106 12.19 -10.72 -0.67
C ARG A 106 12.02 -11.48 0.63
N HIS A 107 13.09 -11.67 1.38
CA HIS A 107 12.95 -12.21 2.71
C HIS A 107 12.39 -11.11 3.61
N SER A 108 11.26 -11.41 4.24
CA SER A 108 10.62 -10.52 5.21
C SER A 108 10.33 -11.30 6.48
N TYR A 109 10.29 -10.61 7.61
CA TYR A 109 9.96 -11.19 8.90
C TYR A 109 8.82 -10.41 9.53
N ILE A 110 7.75 -11.09 9.95
CA ILE A 110 6.74 -10.47 10.81
C ILE A 110 7.31 -10.39 12.22
N VAL A 111 7.48 -9.17 12.71
CA VAL A 111 8.00 -8.89 14.05
C VAL A 111 6.84 -8.79 15.04
N SER A 112 5.70 -8.23 14.60
CA SER A 112 4.44 -8.21 15.34
C SER A 112 3.27 -7.97 14.38
N ASP A 113 2.03 -7.96 14.90
CA ASP A 113 0.81 -7.67 14.13
C ASP A 113 0.87 -6.33 13.37
N LYS A 114 1.72 -5.39 13.81
CA LYS A 114 1.83 -4.04 13.23
C LYS A 114 3.20 -3.72 12.64
N GLU A 115 4.16 -4.62 12.80
CA GLU A 115 5.55 -4.38 12.42
C GLU A 115 6.08 -5.52 11.54
N ILE A 116 6.68 -5.14 10.43
CA ILE A 116 7.33 -6.07 9.50
C ILE A 116 8.71 -5.57 9.15
N CYS A 117 9.63 -6.52 9.01
CA CYS A 117 10.99 -6.28 8.60
C CYS A 117 11.22 -6.78 7.18
N PHE A 118 11.88 -5.96 6.35
CA PHE A 118 12.37 -6.36 5.04
C PHE A 118 13.89 -6.49 5.08
N VAL A 119 14.38 -7.66 4.69
CA VAL A 119 15.80 -7.86 4.43
C VAL A 119 16.14 -7.30 3.06
N ILE A 120 17.02 -6.31 3.04
CA ILE A 120 17.50 -5.67 1.83
C ILE A 120 18.76 -6.38 1.35
N THR A 121 18.71 -6.92 0.14
CA THR A 121 19.82 -7.69 -0.46
C THR A 121 20.36 -7.05 -1.73
N ARG A 122 19.56 -6.19 -2.39
CA ARG A 122 19.90 -5.56 -3.67
C ARG A 122 20.08 -4.04 -3.59
N GLY A 123 20.33 -3.54 -2.38
CA GLY A 123 20.61 -2.12 -2.12
C GLY A 123 19.44 -1.19 -2.38
N LEU A 124 19.74 0.06 -2.75
CA LEU A 124 18.78 1.17 -2.78
C LEU A 124 17.61 0.96 -3.75
N THR A 125 17.84 0.32 -4.90
CA THR A 125 16.78 0.06 -5.87
C THR A 125 15.67 -0.82 -5.30
N GLU A 126 16.01 -1.79 -4.45
CA GLU A 126 15.03 -2.62 -3.76
C GLU A 126 14.21 -1.81 -2.76
N ILE A 127 14.87 -0.90 -2.04
CA ILE A 127 14.19 -0.01 -1.09
C ILE A 127 13.23 0.95 -1.83
N TYR A 128 13.65 1.54 -2.94
CA TYR A 128 12.76 2.40 -3.73
C TYR A 128 11.52 1.64 -4.24
N ASP A 129 11.69 0.39 -4.70
CA ASP A 129 10.54 -0.43 -5.14
C ASP A 129 9.61 -0.77 -3.96
N ILE A 130 10.15 -1.12 -2.79
CA ILE A 130 9.36 -1.36 -1.57
C ILE A 130 8.59 -0.10 -1.17
N LEU A 131 9.26 1.05 -1.08
CA LEU A 131 8.62 2.32 -0.69
C LEU A 131 7.56 2.74 -1.71
N THR A 132 7.80 2.53 -3.01
CA THR A 132 6.81 2.83 -4.06
C THR A 132 5.56 1.97 -3.89
N GLN A 133 5.72 0.67 -3.68
CA GLN A 133 4.61 -0.27 -3.49
C GLN A 133 3.82 0.02 -2.22
N LEU A 134 4.50 0.32 -1.10
CA LEU A 134 3.85 0.69 0.15
C LEU A 134 3.13 2.04 0.06
N THR A 135 3.72 3.01 -0.64
CA THR A 135 3.09 4.31 -0.87
C THR A 135 1.83 4.14 -1.70
N PHE A 136 1.87 3.33 -2.76
CA PHE A 136 0.69 2.97 -3.56
C PHE A 136 -0.40 2.31 -2.70
N LEU A 137 -0.05 1.27 -1.91
CA LEU A 137 -1.01 0.63 -1.00
C LEU A 137 -1.64 1.63 -0.03
N ASN A 138 -0.85 2.56 0.51
CA ASN A 138 -1.35 3.59 1.41
C ASN A 138 -2.33 4.53 0.70
N ILE A 139 -2.04 4.96 -0.55
CA ILE A 139 -2.97 5.77 -1.35
C ILE A 139 -4.30 5.04 -1.55
N GLU A 140 -4.28 3.80 -2.04
CA GLU A 140 -5.50 3.02 -2.29
C GLU A 140 -6.27 2.75 -0.99
N SER A 141 -5.57 2.52 0.14
CA SER A 141 -6.23 2.38 1.45
C SER A 141 -6.98 3.64 1.88
N GLN A 142 -6.47 4.84 1.55
CA GLN A 142 -7.16 6.09 1.85
C GLN A 142 -8.40 6.27 0.97
N LYS A 143 -8.37 5.81 -0.29
CA LYS A 143 -9.56 5.82 -1.16
C LYS A 143 -10.66 4.93 -0.58
N VAL A 144 -10.32 3.67 -0.28
CA VAL A 144 -11.26 2.70 0.33
C VAL A 144 -11.82 3.25 1.64
N LYS A 145 -10.97 3.81 2.51
CA LYS A 145 -11.42 4.48 3.73
C LYS A 145 -12.37 5.63 3.45
N GLY A 146 -12.06 6.47 2.46
CA GLY A 146 -12.90 7.61 2.07
C GLY A 146 -14.28 7.20 1.56
N GLN A 147 -14.39 6.04 0.90
CA GLN A 147 -15.67 5.49 0.42
C GLN A 147 -16.47 4.82 1.55
N ILE A 148 -15.78 4.17 2.49
CA ILE A 148 -16.43 3.48 3.62
C ILE A 148 -16.89 4.46 4.70
N CYS A 149 -16.15 5.54 4.98
CA CYS A 149 -16.46 6.46 6.06
C CYS A 149 -17.67 7.36 5.72
N SER A 150 -18.69 7.36 6.58
CA SER A 150 -19.84 8.26 6.48
C SER A 150 -19.49 9.69 6.89
N LYS A 151 -20.20 10.68 6.32
CA LYS A 151 -20.06 12.11 6.67
C LYS A 151 -20.44 12.41 8.12
N GLU A 152 -21.30 11.60 8.72
CA GLU A 152 -21.83 11.78 10.08
C GLU A 152 -20.99 11.05 11.15
N GLY A 153 -19.91 10.39 10.73
CA GLY A 153 -19.13 9.47 11.57
C GLY A 153 -19.63 8.03 11.43
N GLY A 154 -18.71 7.08 11.57
CA GLY A 154 -18.99 5.65 11.35
C GLY A 154 -18.74 5.19 9.92
N THR A 155 -19.16 3.96 9.62
CA THR A 155 -18.98 3.29 8.33
C THR A 155 -20.32 3.10 7.62
N CYS A 156 -20.32 3.08 6.29
CA CYS A 156 -21.52 2.92 5.47
C CYS A 156 -22.17 1.53 5.63
N ALA A 157 -23.44 1.42 5.26
CA ALA A 157 -24.19 0.17 5.37
C ALA A 157 -23.60 -0.93 4.48
N GLU A 158 -23.15 -0.56 3.29
CA GLU A 158 -22.51 -1.45 2.31
C GLU A 158 -21.28 -2.12 2.91
N TRP A 159 -20.48 -1.38 3.70
CA TRP A 159 -19.32 -1.94 4.41
C TRP A 159 -19.75 -2.97 5.45
N HIS A 160 -20.76 -2.66 6.27
CA HIS A 160 -21.25 -3.58 7.30
C HIS A 160 -21.82 -4.88 6.72
N GLU A 161 -22.58 -4.78 5.63
CA GLU A 161 -23.12 -5.94 4.93
C GLU A 161 -22.02 -6.78 4.26
N LEU A 162 -21.04 -6.11 3.66
CA LEU A 162 -19.88 -6.78 3.07
C LEU A 162 -19.03 -7.48 4.14
N GLU A 163 -18.79 -6.81 5.27
CA GLU A 163 -18.07 -7.37 6.42
C GLU A 163 -18.80 -8.60 6.97
N ALA A 164 -20.11 -8.50 7.19
CA ALA A 164 -20.93 -9.62 7.64
C ALA A 164 -20.86 -10.80 6.67
N SER A 165 -20.89 -10.52 5.36
CA SER A 165 -20.78 -11.55 4.31
C SER A 165 -19.40 -12.20 4.30
N ALA A 166 -18.33 -11.42 4.46
CA ALA A 166 -16.95 -11.93 4.50
C ALA A 166 -16.64 -12.75 5.76
N GLN A 167 -17.28 -12.43 6.89
CA GLN A 167 -17.12 -13.17 8.15
C GLN A 167 -17.91 -14.50 8.18
N ARG A 168 -18.91 -14.67 7.30
CA ARG A 168 -19.63 -15.94 7.18
C ARG A 168 -18.66 -17.03 6.67
N LYS A 169 -18.55 -18.14 7.40
CA LYS A 169 -17.79 -19.33 6.97
C LYS A 169 -18.50 -20.17 5.89
N LYS A 170 -19.51 -19.60 5.22
CA LYS A 170 -20.30 -20.28 4.18
C LYS A 170 -19.92 -19.67 2.82
N LYS A 171 -19.85 -20.51 1.80
CA LYS A 171 -19.74 -20.04 0.42
C LYS A 171 -20.94 -19.15 0.07
N LEU A 172 -20.67 -17.95 -0.44
CA LEU A 172 -21.70 -17.07 -0.98
C LEU A 172 -22.19 -17.64 -2.31
N ASP A 173 -23.51 -17.69 -2.49
CA ASP A 173 -24.18 -18.16 -3.70
C ASP A 173 -25.44 -17.35 -4.00
N GLY A 174 -25.88 -17.38 -5.26
CA GLY A 174 -27.08 -16.69 -5.73
C GLY A 174 -27.12 -15.21 -5.33
N SER A 175 -28.24 -14.80 -4.75
CA SER A 175 -28.50 -13.41 -4.36
C SER A 175 -27.49 -12.87 -3.34
N ASP A 176 -26.97 -13.70 -2.44
CA ASP A 176 -26.02 -13.26 -1.43
C ASP A 176 -24.67 -12.87 -2.07
N LEU A 177 -24.26 -13.60 -3.11
CA LEU A 177 -23.05 -13.27 -3.86
C LEU A 177 -23.24 -11.99 -4.67
N ASP A 178 -24.38 -11.85 -5.35
CA ASP A 178 -24.69 -10.66 -6.16
C ASP A 178 -24.73 -9.40 -5.29
N GLN A 179 -25.33 -9.47 -4.10
CA GLN A 179 -25.36 -8.36 -3.15
C GLN A 179 -23.96 -8.01 -2.64
N ALA A 180 -23.13 -9.01 -2.34
CA ALA A 180 -21.75 -8.77 -1.90
C ALA A 180 -20.91 -8.11 -3.00
N ILE A 181 -21.05 -8.55 -4.25
CA ILE A 181 -20.37 -7.94 -5.41
C ILE A 181 -20.87 -6.50 -5.62
N TRP A 182 -22.17 -6.25 -5.50
CA TRP A 182 -22.75 -4.93 -5.60
C TRP A 182 -22.17 -3.97 -4.55
N ASN A 183 -22.20 -4.36 -3.27
CA ASN A 183 -21.64 -3.56 -2.18
C ASN A 183 -20.13 -3.33 -2.35
N LEU A 184 -19.39 -4.35 -2.80
CA LEU A 184 -17.97 -4.22 -3.11
C LEU A 184 -17.73 -3.22 -4.25
N SER A 185 -18.55 -3.25 -5.31
CA SER A 185 -18.42 -2.31 -6.43
C SER A 185 -18.63 -0.86 -5.99
N ILE A 186 -19.57 -0.60 -5.07
CA ILE A 186 -19.81 0.73 -4.51
C ILE A 186 -18.60 1.22 -3.71
N ILE A 187 -17.92 0.34 -2.98
CA ILE A 187 -16.76 0.68 -2.12
C ILE A 187 -15.47 0.84 -2.92
N LEU A 188 -15.36 0.17 -4.07
CA LEU A 188 -14.19 0.24 -4.93
C LEU A 188 -14.31 1.36 -5.98
N GLY A 189 -15.54 1.75 -6.35
CA GLY A 189 -15.82 2.76 -7.37
C GLY A 189 -15.74 2.23 -8.79
#